data_AF-A0A5D0MP74-F1
#
_entry.id   AF-A0A5D0MP74-F1
#
_cell.length_a   1.000
_cell.length_b   1.000
_cell.length_c   1.000
_cell.angle_alpha   90.00
_cell.angle_beta   90.00
_cell.angle_gamma   90.00
#
_symmetry.space_group_name_H-M   'P 1'
#
loop_
_entity.id
_entity.type
_entity.pdbx_description
1 polymer ?
#
loop_
_entity_poly.entity_id
_entity_poly.type
_entity_poly.pdbx_seq_one_letter_code
_entity_poly.pdbx_strand_id
1 'polypeptide(L)' 'MPHLTNNIFDELLENIKGDVHVDKLRRNMVATDGSIYKVEPACVVYPKDDEDVRNALGFAYNYGLSVHSR' A
#
# COMPACT_ATOMS: atom_id res chain seq x y z
N MET A 1 -2.77 -21.63 -11.06
CA MET A 1 -3.23 -22.30 -9.82
C MET A 1 -4.25 -21.38 -9.18
N PRO A 2 -5.53 -21.78 -9.08
CA PRO A 2 -6.58 -20.86 -8.63
C PRO A 2 -6.60 -20.84 -7.11
N HIS A 3 -6.33 -19.68 -6.53
CA HIS A 3 -6.71 -19.36 -5.16
C HIS A 3 -7.72 -18.22 -5.26
N LEU A 4 -8.99 -18.57 -5.05
CA LEU A 4 -10.08 -17.64 -4.80
C LEU A 4 -9.92 -17.03 -3.40
N THR A 5 -9.33 -15.85 -3.34
CA THR A 5 -9.67 -14.80 -2.37
C THR A 5 -9.22 -13.53 -3.05
N ASN A 6 -10.14 -12.63 -3.38
CA ASN A 6 -9.74 -11.32 -3.90
C ASN A 6 -8.86 -10.69 -2.82
N ASN A 7 -7.59 -10.47 -3.15
CA ASN A 7 -6.73 -9.72 -2.26
C ASN A 7 -7.26 -8.30 -2.29
N ILE A 8 -7.53 -7.69 -1.13
CA ILE A 8 -8.03 -6.30 -1.08
C ILE A 8 -7.10 -5.36 -1.87
N PHE A 9 -5.82 -5.68 -1.98
CA PHE A 9 -4.85 -4.90 -2.74
C PHE A 9 -5.01 -5.03 -4.27
N ASP A 10 -5.74 -6.01 -4.80
CA ASP A 10 -6.05 -6.09 -6.23
C ASP A 10 -6.97 -4.92 -6.63
N GLU A 11 -7.95 -4.57 -5.80
CA GLU A 11 -8.78 -3.36 -5.96
C GLU A 11 -7.90 -2.10 -5.97
N LEU A 12 -6.95 -2.00 -5.05
CA LEU A 12 -6.03 -0.87 -4.99
C LEU A 12 -5.13 -0.81 -6.24
N LEU A 13 -4.62 -1.95 -6.71
CA LEU A 13 -3.80 -2.05 -7.92
C LEU A 13 -4.57 -1.62 -9.18
N GLU A 14 -5.86 -1.93 -9.27
CA GLU A 14 -6.72 -1.56 -10.39
C GLU A 14 -7.07 -0.06 -10.42
N ASN A 15 -7.03 0.61 -9.27
CA ASN A 15 -7.48 2.01 -9.12
C ASN A 15 -6.32 3.02 -8.96
N ILE A 16 -5.07 2.57 -8.99
CA ILE A 16 -3.87 3.41 -8.88
C ILE A 16 -3.08 3.35 -10.19
N LYS A 17 -2.71 4.51 -10.74
CA LYS A 17 -1.86 4.65 -11.93
C LYS A 17 -0.39 4.43 -11.61
N GLY A 18 0.01 4.81 -10.40
CA GLY A 18 1.31 4.58 -9.80
C GLY A 18 1.55 3.11 -9.44
N ASP A 19 2.54 2.88 -8.59
CA ASP A 19 2.93 1.53 -8.20
C ASP A 19 2.36 1.17 -6.83
N VAL A 20 1.85 -0.06 -6.69
CA VAL A 20 1.43 -0.64 -5.41
C VAL A 20 2.25 -1.90 -5.15
N HIS A 21 2.93 -1.94 -4.01
CA HIS A 21 3.78 -3.05 -3.63
C HIS A 21 3.30 -3.72 -2.36
N VAL A 22 2.96 -5.00 -2.51
CA VAL A 22 2.53 -5.88 -1.41
C VAL A 22 3.62 -6.89 -1.03
N ASP A 23 4.68 -6.99 -1.84
CA ASP A 23 5.76 -7.93 -1.60
C ASP A 23 6.57 -7.56 -0.36
N LYS A 24 7.11 -8.60 0.28
CA LYS A 24 7.82 -8.45 1.55
C LYS A 24 9.07 -7.58 1.41
N LEU A 25 9.82 -7.68 0.31
CA LEU A 25 11.07 -6.94 0.15
C LEU A 25 10.81 -5.44 0.18
N ARG A 26 9.89 -4.94 -0.65
CA ARG A 26 9.59 -3.50 -0.75
C ARG A 26 8.95 -2.94 0.51
N ARG A 27 8.03 -3.68 1.14
CA ARG A 27 7.45 -3.28 2.45
C ARG A 27 8.52 -3.16 3.53
N ASN A 28 9.50 -4.07 3.53
CA ASN A 28 10.60 -4.03 4.50
C ASN A 28 11.56 -2.85 4.28
N MET A 29 11.76 -2.39 3.05
CA MET A 29 12.65 -1.25 2.75
C MET A 29 12.17 0.06 3.39
N VAL A 30 10.86 0.23 3.56
CA VAL A 30 10.25 1.46 4.11
C VAL A 30 9.69 1.29 5.54
N ALA A 31 9.96 0.13 6.15
CA ALA A 31 9.43 -0.21 7.47
C ALA A 31 10.14 0.52 8.63
N THR A 32 11.26 1.18 8.36
CA THR A 32 12.08 1.89 9.34
C THR A 32 12.43 3.29 8.84
N ASP A 33 12.73 4.18 9.76
CA ASP A 33 13.25 5.53 9.52
C ASP A 33 14.79 5.61 9.68
N GLY A 34 15.47 4.47 9.78
CA GLY A 34 16.90 4.37 10.04
C GLY A 34 17.27 4.16 11.50
N SER A 35 16.28 4.06 12.39
CA SER A 35 16.45 3.66 13.78
C SER A 35 16.33 2.13 13.97
N ILE A 36 16.43 1.68 15.23
CA ILE A 36 16.18 0.27 15.59
C ILE A 36 14.70 -0.11 15.55
N TYR A 37 13.80 0.88 15.46
CA TYR A 37 12.37 0.65 15.43
C TYR A 37 11.90 0.36 14.00
N LYS A 38 10.87 -0.48 13.91
CA LYS A 38 10.32 -0.92 12.64
C LYS A 38 8.83 -1.22 12.76
N VAL A 39 8.08 -0.74 11.78
CA VAL A 39 6.67 -1.08 11.56
C VAL A 39 6.52 -1.50 10.10
N GLU A 40 6.18 -2.76 9.85
CA GLU A 40 5.99 -3.26 8.49
C GLU A 40 4.61 -2.81 7.98
N PRO A 41 4.53 -2.01 6.89
CA PRO A 41 3.24 -1.55 6.36
C PRO A 41 2.48 -2.69 5.68
N ALA A 42 1.17 -2.54 5.49
CA ALA A 42 0.37 -3.53 4.76
C ALA A 42 0.66 -3.56 3.25
N CYS A 43 0.87 -2.38 2.65
CA CYS A 43 1.35 -2.17 1.29
C CYS A 43 2.14 -0.85 1.20
N VAL A 44 2.83 -0.62 0.09
CA VAL A 44 3.49 0.66 -0.23
C VAL A 44 2.92 1.18 -1.53
N VAL A 45 2.49 2.44 -1.55
CA VAL A 45 1.97 3.11 -2.75
C VAL A 45 2.92 4.22 -3.17
N TYR A 46 3.30 4.23 -4.44
CA TYR A 46 4.03 5.32 -5.09
C TYR A 46 3.07 6.02 -6.07
N PRO A 47 2.29 7.02 -5.62
CA PRO A 47 1.27 7.67 -6.44
C PRO A 47 1.92 8.52 -7.54
N LYS A 48 1.28 8.60 -8.71
CA LYS A 48 1.73 9.46 -9.83
C LYS A 48 1.06 10.82 -9.84
N ASP A 49 -0.14 10.94 -9.29
CA ASP A 49 -0.91 12.18 -9.26
C ASP A 49 -1.86 12.25 -8.05
N ASP A 50 -2.57 13.37 -7.92
CA ASP A 50 -3.50 13.61 -6.82
C ASP A 50 -4.68 12.64 -6.80
N GLU A 51 -5.04 12.05 -7.94
CA GLU A 51 -6.12 11.07 -8.00
C GLU A 51 -5.68 9.75 -7.37
N ASP A 52 -4.44 9.32 -7.62
CA ASP A 52 -3.86 8.16 -6.93
C ASP A 52 -3.87 8.35 -5.41
N VAL A 53 -3.53 9.56 -4.93
CA VAL A 53 -3.56 9.87 -3.49
C VAL A 53 -4.98 9.76 -2.93
N ARG A 54 -5.98 10.32 -3.62
CA ARG A 54 -7.39 10.21 -3.23
C ARG A 54 -7.85 8.75 -3.15
N ASN A 55 -7.51 7.96 -4.17
CA ASN A 55 -7.88 6.55 -4.24
C ASN A 55 -7.21 5.72 -3.13
N ALA A 56 -5.93 5.96 -2.85
CA ALA A 56 -5.22 5.28 -1.76
C ALA A 56 -5.81 5.62 -0.38
N LEU A 57 -6.17 6.89 -0.14
CA LEU A 57 -6.83 7.30 1.10
C LEU A 57 -8.23 6.68 1.25
N GLY A 58 -9.02 6.67 0.17
CA GLY A 58 -10.34 6.04 0.15
C GLY A 58 -10.28 4.54 0.44
N PHE A 59 -9.34 3.84 -0.20
CA PHE A 59 -9.05 2.44 0.08
C PHE A 59 -8.68 2.22 1.55
N ALA A 60 -7.71 2.99 2.07
CA ALA A 60 -7.28 2.85 3.45
C ALA A 60 -8.43 3.08 4.44
N TYR A 61 -9.28 4.07 4.19
CA TYR A 61 -10.48 4.31 4.99
C TYR A 61 -11.44 3.13 4.96
N ASN A 62 -11.77 2.59 3.78
CA ASN A 62 -12.71 1.48 3.62
C ASN A 62 -12.25 0.20 4.34
N TYR A 63 -10.95 -0.03 4.40
CA TYR A 63 -10.36 -1.22 5.02
C TYR A 63 -9.79 -0.98 6.43
N GLY A 64 -9.97 0.22 7.00
CA GLY A 64 -9.50 0.55 8.35
C GLY A 64 -7.98 0.56 8.51
N LEU A 65 -7.24 0.91 7.45
CA LEU A 65 -5.79 1.00 7.43
C LEU A 65 -5.32 2.43 7.74
N SER A 66 -4.23 2.55 8.50
CA SER A 66 -3.56 3.83 8.70
C SER A 66 -2.67 4.19 7.51
N VAL A 67 -2.52 5.49 7.26
CA VAL A 67 -1.67 6.02 6.19
C VAL A 67 -0.55 6.85 6.81
N HIS A 68 0.67 6.60 6.34
CA HIS A 68 1.88 7.34 6.72
C HIS A 68 2.54 7.89 5.47
N SER A 69 2.47 9.20 5.25
CA SER A 69 3.16 9.88 4.15
C SER A 69 4.68 9.90 4.40
N ARG A 70 5.47 9.68 3.35
CA ARG A 70 6.93 9.81 3.36
C ARG A 70 7.38 10.69 2.20
#